data_AF-A0AAN8XNU5-F1
#
_entry.id   AF-A0AAN8XNU5-F1
#
_cell.length_a   1.000
_cell.length_b   1.000
_cell.length_c   1.000
_cell.angle_alpha   90.00
_cell.angle_beta   90.00
_cell.angle_gamma   90.00
#
_symmetry.space_group_name_H-M   'P 1'
#
loop_
_entity.id
_entity.type
_entity.pdbx_description
1 polymer ?
#
loop_
_entity_poly.entity_id
_entity_poly.type
_entity_poly.pdbx_seq_one_letter_code
_entity_poly.pdbx_strand_id
1 'polypeptide(L)' 'MKREFENYTNAAEKATTILLDIEGTTTSISFVKDELFPYVRREVEKYLQETWEASQTKADVEALIEQ' A
#
# COMPACT_ATOMS: atom_id res chain seq x y z
N MET A 1 21.79 26.99 -8.73
CA MET A 1 20.66 26.94 -9.69
C MET A 1 21.00 26.18 -10.98
N LYS A 2 21.71 26.73 -11.99
CA LYS A 2 22.00 25.97 -13.25
C LYS A 2 22.77 24.65 -13.05
N ARG A 3 23.87 24.71 -12.31
CA ARG A 3 24.73 23.57 -11.99
C ARG A 3 24.04 22.46 -11.18
N GLU A 4 23.01 22.83 -10.44
CA GLU A 4 22.25 21.90 -9.59
C GLU A 4 21.22 21.14 -10.44
N PHE A 5 20.56 21.84 -11.36
CA PHE A 5 19.70 21.22 -12.37
C PHE A 5 20.46 20.25 -13.27
N GLU A 6 21.65 20.63 -13.75
CA GLU A 6 22.52 19.74 -14.55
C GLU A 6 22.92 18.46 -13.80
N ASN A 7 23.11 18.54 -12.47
CA ASN A 7 23.43 17.38 -11.66
C ASN A 7 22.24 16.41 -11.53
N TYR A 8 21.01 16.92 -11.34
CA TYR A 8 19.82 16.07 -11.28
C TYR A 8 19.55 15.35 -12.60
N THR A 9 19.73 16.04 -13.74
CA THR A 9 19.55 15.45 -15.06
C THR A 9 20.56 14.33 -15.30
N ASN A 10 21.85 14.56 -14.99
CA ASN A 10 22.89 13.52 -15.11
C ASN A 10 22.64 12.30 -14.20
N ALA A 11 22.07 12.52 -13.00
CA ALA A 11 21.73 11.43 -12.10
C ALA A 11 20.55 10.60 -12.64
N ALA A 12 19.52 11.24 -13.18
CA ALA A 12 18.38 10.57 -13.80
C ALA A 12 18.78 9.79 -15.06
N GLU A 13 19.64 10.35 -15.92
CA GLU A 13 20.13 9.69 -17.14
C GLU A 13 20.95 8.43 -16.86
N LYS A 14 21.62 8.36 -15.70
CA LYS A 14 22.42 7.21 -15.27
C LYS A 14 21.65 6.21 -14.41
N ALA A 15 20.42 6.52 -14.03
CA ALA A 15 19.61 5.63 -13.20
C ALA A 15 19.23 4.38 -13.99
N THR A 16 19.62 3.20 -13.51
CA THR A 16 19.24 1.91 -14.10
C THR A 16 18.00 1.30 -13.44
N THR A 17 17.45 1.98 -12.44
CA THR A 17 16.34 1.47 -11.62
C THR A 17 15.47 2.63 -11.18
N ILE A 18 14.16 2.40 -11.21
CA ILE A 18 13.15 3.35 -10.74
C ILE A 18 12.47 2.73 -9.52
N LEU A 19 12.55 3.44 -8.38
CA LEU A 19 11.77 3.10 -7.20
C LEU A 19 10.51 3.97 -7.21
N LEU A 20 9.35 3.33 -7.10
CA LEU A 20 8.07 4.00 -7.13
C LEU A 20 7.36 3.80 -5.79
N ASP A 21 6.84 4.91 -5.27
CA ASP A 21 5.88 4.90 -4.18
C ASP A 21 4.46 4.57 -4.69
N ILE A 22 3.55 4.22 -3.79
CA ILE A 22 2.19 3.77 -4.13
C ILE A 22 1.19 4.93 -4.02
N GLU A 23 0.82 5.30 -2.80
CA GLU A 23 -0.29 6.22 -2.54
C GLU A 23 0.08 7.66 -2.90
N GLY A 24 -0.68 8.27 -3.82
CA GLY A 24 -0.39 9.61 -4.32
C GLY A 24 0.74 9.68 -5.37
N THR A 25 1.41 8.56 -5.67
CA THR A 25 2.47 8.48 -6.68
C THR A 25 2.05 7.62 -7.88
N THR A 26 1.87 6.31 -7.69
CA THR A 26 1.40 5.40 -8.76
C THR A 26 -0.09 5.08 -8.67
N THR A 27 -0.69 5.26 -7.49
CA THR A 27 -2.10 5.00 -7.20
C THR A 27 -2.73 6.24 -6.61
N SER A 28 -3.96 6.57 -6.99
CA SER A 28 -4.65 7.74 -6.43
C SER A 28 -4.73 7.63 -4.90
N ILE A 29 -4.35 8.72 -4.22
CA ILE A 29 -4.59 8.86 -2.78
C ILE A 29 -6.07 8.69 -2.45
N SER A 30 -6.98 9.12 -3.33
CA SER A 30 -8.43 8.94 -3.14
C SER A 30 -8.85 7.48 -3.24
N PHE A 31 -8.16 6.64 -4.04
CA PHE A 31 -8.50 5.23 -4.12
C PHE A 31 -8.20 4.53 -2.79
N VAL A 32 -7.03 4.77 -2.21
CA VAL A 32 -6.66 4.17 -0.92
C VAL A 32 -7.64 4.62 0.17
N LYS A 33 -7.88 5.94 0.26
CA LYS A 33 -8.71 6.54 1.31
C LYS A 33 -10.21 6.25 1.15
N ASP A 34 -10.75 6.43 -0.04
CA ASP A 34 -12.20 6.47 -0.29
C ASP A 34 -12.75 5.14 -0.81
N GLU A 35 -11.91 4.23 -1.31
CA GLU A 35 -12.34 2.91 -1.83
C GLU A 35 -11.74 1.72 -1.05
N LEU A 36 -10.41 1.59 -0.99
CA LEU A 36 -9.73 0.41 -0.44
C LEU A 36 -10.04 0.21 1.06
N PHE A 37 -9.79 1.23 1.88
CA PHE A 37 -10.08 1.15 3.31
C PHE A 37 -11.58 1.04 3.63
N PRO A 38 -12.48 1.78 2.96
CA PRO A 38 -13.92 1.62 3.13
C PRO A 38 -14.44 0.24 2.72
N TYR A 39 -13.88 -0.38 1.66
CA TYR A 39 -14.20 -1.76 1.30
C TYR A 39 -13.88 -2.72 2.45
N VAL A 40 -12.67 -2.66 3.01
CA VAL A 40 -12.27 -3.55 4.10
C VAL A 40 -13.21 -3.41 5.29
N ARG A 41 -13.52 -2.17 5.72
CA ARG A 41 -14.45 -1.94 6.85
C ARG A 41 -15.84 -2.50 6.61
N ARG A 42 -16.32 -2.46 5.36
CA ARG A 42 -17.64 -2.97 5.00
C ARG A 42 -17.68 -4.49 4.95
N GLU A 43 -16.63 -5.13 4.43
CA GLU A 43 -16.63 -6.57 4.17
C GLU A 43 -16.01 -7.42 5.31
N VAL A 44 -15.25 -6.82 6.23
CA VAL A 44 -14.47 -7.57 7.23
C VAL A 44 -15.32 -8.46 8.14
N GLU A 45 -16.49 -7.99 8.58
CA GLU A 45 -17.38 -8.80 9.43
C GLU A 45 -17.85 -10.06 8.69
N LYS A 46 -18.35 -9.88 7.46
CA LYS A 46 -18.80 -10.98 6.62
C LYS A 46 -17.65 -11.95 6.34
N TYR A 47 -16.48 -11.45 5.98
CA TYR A 47 -15.29 -12.27 5.74
C TYR A 47 -14.94 -13.12 6.96
N LEU A 48 -14.87 -12.50 8.15
CA LEU A 48 -14.56 -13.22 9.39
C LEU A 48 -15.61 -14.30 9.70
N GLN A 49 -16.90 -14.03 9.49
CA GLN A 49 -17.96 -15.03 9.69
C GLN A 49 -17.84 -16.20 8.70
N GLU A 50 -17.56 -15.91 7.42
CA GLU A 50 -17.47 -16.91 6.37
C GLU A 50 -16.21 -17.78 6.48
N THR A 51 -15.11 -17.21 6.98
CA THR A 51 -13.80 -17.89 7.01
C THR A 51 -13.33 -18.24 8.43
N TRP A 52 -14.15 -18.05 9.46
CA TRP A 52 -13.72 -18.22 10.87
C TRP A 52 -13.04 -19.55 11.13
N GLU A 53 -13.56 -20.65 10.58
CA GLU A 53 -13.01 -21.99 10.81
C GLU A 53 -11.72 -22.28 10.05
N ALA A 54 -11.31 -21.41 9.12
CA ALA A 54 -10.01 -21.53 8.48
C ALA A 54 -8.90 -21.20 9.48
N SER A 55 -7.89 -22.08 9.57
CA SER A 55 -6.73 -21.86 10.45
C SER A 55 -6.02 -20.53 10.16
N GLN A 56 -5.99 -20.10 8.89
CA GLN A 56 -5.42 -18.82 8.50
C GLN A 56 -6.14 -17.64 9.16
N THR A 57 -7.48 -17.60 9.13
CA THR A 57 -8.23 -16.49 9.71
C THR A 57 -8.04 -16.39 11.23
N LYS A 58 -7.99 -17.52 11.94
CA LYS A 58 -7.67 -17.52 13.37
C LYS A 58 -6.26 -16.99 13.64
N ALA A 59 -5.27 -17.45 12.86
CA ALA A 59 -3.89 -16.99 12.98
C ALA A 59 -3.72 -15.48 12.67
N ASP A 60 -4.43 -14.98 11.66
CA ASP A 60 -4.42 -13.55 11.32
C ASP A 60 -4.99 -12.70 12.46
N VAL A 61 -6.08 -13.15 13.10
CA VAL A 61 -6.69 -12.45 14.24
C VAL A 61 -5.79 -12.52 15.48
N GLU A 62 -5.16 -13.66 15.76
CA GLU A 62 -4.17 -13.80 16.83
C GLU A 62 -3.00 -12.82 16.61
N ALA A 63 -2.44 -12.77 15.40
CA ALA A 63 -1.35 -11.84 15.06
C ALA A 63 -1.75 -10.36 15.16
N LEU A 64 -3.03 -10.03 14.98
CA LEU A 64 -3.54 -8.66 15.18
C LEU A 64 -3.71 -8.31 16.66
N ILE A 65 -4.00 -9.29 17.53
CA ILE A 65 -4.11 -9.09 18.97
C ILE A 65 -2.73 -8.85 19.61
N GLU A 66 -1.68 -9.41 19.02
CA GLU A 66 -0.29 -9.30 19.51
C GLU A 66 0.45 -8.02 19.07
N GLN A 67 -0.13 -7.22 18.17
CA GLN A 67 0.43 -5.95 17.69
C GLN A 67 0.30 -4.80 18.70
#